data_AF-A0AAN9SXE7-F1
#
_entry.id   AF-A0AAN9SXE7-F1
#
_cell.length_a   1.000
_cell.length_b   1.000
_cell.length_c   1.000
_cell.angle_alpha   90.00
_cell.angle_beta   90.00
_cell.angle_gamma   90.00
#
_symmetry.space_group_name_H-M   'P 1'
#
loop_
_entity.id
_entity.type
_entity.pdbx_description
1 polymer ?
#
loop_
_entity_poly.entity_id
_entity_poly.type
_entity_poly.pdbx_seq_one_letter_code
_entity_poly.pdbx_strand_id
1 'polypeptide(L)'
;MIRTCLIKIGLMMDIVVRSSLVGLYAKCNAFEKAIQLFSEMPMKDVAYWNIVVSCCYQSGNFKEAPQYFSIMRRFGFELDSVTITTSISSCVRLLDLSRGMEIHEE
;
A
#
# COMPACT_ATOMS: atom_id res chain seq x y z
N MET A 1 8.54 14.52 13.75
CA MET A 1 9.56 15.57 13.57
C MET A 1 9.75 15.95 12.11
N ILE A 2 10.20 15.05 11.22
CA ILE A 2 10.40 15.35 9.79
C ILE A 2 9.13 15.88 9.09
N ARG A 3 8.00 15.17 9.21
CA ARG A 3 6.69 15.63 8.68
C ARG A 3 6.33 17.05 9.15
N THR A 4 6.51 17.34 10.45
CA THR A 4 6.21 18.67 11.03
C THR A 4 7.08 19.77 10.45
N CYS A 5 8.37 19.50 10.20
CA CYS A 5 9.26 20.45 9.52
C CYS A 5 8.81 20.70 8.08
N LEU A 6 8.46 19.65 7.33
CA LEU A 6 7.97 19.73 5.95
C LEU A 6 6.67 20.54 5.84
N ILE A 7 5.77 20.44 6.83
CA ILE A 7 4.55 21.27 6.92
C ILE A 7 4.92 22.74 7.06
N LYS A 8 5.84 23.08 7.98
CA LYS A 8 6.24 24.46 8.25
C LYS A 8 6.88 25.16 7.05
N ILE A 9 7.61 24.41 6.21
CA ILE A 9 8.25 24.93 5.00
C ILE A 9 7.36 24.80 3.75
N GLY A 10 6.11 24.34 3.88
CA GLY A 10 5.15 24.26 2.78
C GLY A 10 5.41 23.16 1.74
N LEU A 11 6.38 22.27 1.97
CA LEU A 11 6.78 21.24 1.00
C LEU A 11 5.93 19.96 1.04
N MET A 12 4.93 19.87 1.92
CA MET A 12 4.07 18.68 1.99
C MET A 12 3.21 18.47 0.74
N MET A 13 3.00 19.50 -0.07
CA MET A 13 2.27 19.39 -1.34
C MET A 13 3.16 18.89 -2.48
N ASP A 14 4.47 18.87 -2.30
CA ASP A 14 5.40 18.34 -3.29
C ASP A 14 5.34 16.81 -3.33
N ILE A 15 5.05 16.28 -4.52
CA ILE A 15 4.87 14.84 -4.73
C ILE A 15 6.16 14.05 -4.49
N VAL A 16 7.33 14.62 -4.82
CA VAL A 16 8.64 13.98 -4.67
C VAL A 16 9.01 13.90 -3.20
N VAL A 17 8.81 15.00 -2.45
CA VAL A 17 9.03 15.04 -1.00
C VAL A 17 8.13 14.04 -0.29
N ARG A 18 6.84 14.00 -0.65
CA ARG A 18 5.87 13.11 -0.03
C ARG A 18 6.18 11.64 -0.32
N SER A 19 6.48 11.28 -1.58
CA SER A 19 6.88 9.92 -1.97
C SER A 19 8.16 9.47 -1.26
N SER A 20 9.13 10.37 -1.11
CA SER A 20 10.37 10.10 -0.36
C SER A 20 10.08 9.83 1.12
N LEU A 21 9.15 10.57 1.71
CA LEU A 21 8.74 10.41 3.11
C LEU A 21 7.97 9.10 3.33
N VAL A 22 7.15 8.66 2.36
CA VAL A 22 6.52 7.32 2.37
C VAL A 22 7.58 6.23 2.35
N GLY A 23 8.56 6.31 1.44
CA GLY A 23 9.67 5.36 1.37
C GLY A 23 10.51 5.33 2.64
N LEU A 24 10.73 6.49 3.29
CA LEU A 24 11.38 6.57 4.59
C LEU A 24 10.58 5.83 5.67
N TYR A 25 9.27 6.08 5.75
CA TYR A 25 8.42 5.40 6.73
C TYR A 25 8.39 3.88 6.51
N ALA A 26 8.32 3.43 5.25
CA ALA A 26 8.41 2.01 4.92
C ALA A 26 9.74 1.38 5.37
N LYS A 27 10.88 2.03 5.11
CA LYS A 27 12.21 1.56 5.56
C LYS A 27 12.35 1.50 7.09
N CYS A 28 11.59 2.32 7.81
CA CYS A 28 11.56 2.32 9.28
C CYS A 28 10.46 1.40 9.86
N ASN A 29 9.85 0.53 9.05
CA ASN A 29 8.70 -0.31 9.44
C ASN A 29 7.50 0.48 9.99
N ALA A 30 7.42 1.78 9.69
CA ALA A 30 6.34 2.67 10.12
C ALA A 30 5.22 2.71 9.07
N PHE A 31 4.74 1.54 8.67
CA PHE A 31 3.83 1.35 7.53
C PHE A 31 2.50 2.08 7.68
N GLU A 32 1.93 2.16 8.88
CA GLU A 32 0.70 2.93 9.15
C GLU A 32 0.86 4.41 8.80
N LYS A 33 2.03 5.00 9.14
CA LYS A 33 2.36 6.39 8.80
C LYS A 33 2.60 6.57 7.31
N ALA A 34 3.19 5.57 6.66
CA ALA A 34 3.36 5.53 5.22
C ALA A 34 1.98 5.55 4.52
N ILE A 35 1.08 4.65 4.89
CA ILE A 35 -0.28 4.55 4.35
C ILE A 35 -1.08 5.82 4.62
N GLN A 36 -1.03 6.38 5.83
CA GLN A 36 -1.73 7.63 6.17
C GLN A 36 -1.26 8.80 5.30
N LEU A 37 0.05 8.98 5.17
CA LEU A 37 0.61 10.07 4.37
C LEU A 37 0.23 9.93 2.89
N PHE A 38 0.18 8.69 2.43
CA PHE A 38 -0.13 8.37 1.07
C PHE A 38 -1.62 8.54 0.78
N SER A 39 -2.52 8.17 1.70
CA SER A 39 -3.97 8.31 1.52
C SER A 39 -4.43 9.77 1.40
N GLU A 40 -3.67 10.68 2.01
CA GLU A 40 -3.79 12.14 1.88
C GLU A 40 -3.36 12.65 0.48
N MET A 41 -2.85 11.81 -0.43
CA MET A 41 -2.52 12.20 -1.81
C MET A 41 -3.78 12.30 -2.69
N PRO A 42 -3.90 13.39 -3.47
CA PRO A 42 -5.08 13.65 -4.29
C PRO A 42 -5.19 12.69 -5.48
N MET A 43 -4.06 12.18 -5.98
CA MET A 43 -4.01 11.26 -7.11
C MET A 43 -3.69 9.85 -6.60
N LYS A 44 -4.63 8.93 -6.81
CA LYS A 44 -4.51 7.50 -6.49
C LYS A 44 -4.48 6.74 -7.82
N ASP A 45 -3.32 6.23 -8.19
CA ASP A 45 -3.09 5.43 -9.39
C ASP A 45 -2.73 3.97 -9.00
N VAL A 46 -2.37 3.13 -9.96
CA VAL A 46 -1.96 1.74 -9.69
C VAL A 46 -0.72 1.70 -8.78
N ALA A 47 0.24 2.59 -9.01
CA ALA A 47 1.42 2.72 -8.16
C ALA A 47 1.05 3.03 -6.71
N TYR A 48 -0.03 3.80 -6.49
CA TYR A 48 -0.54 4.06 -5.16
C TYR A 48 -0.96 2.76 -4.45
N TRP A 49 -1.78 1.96 -5.10
CA TRP A 49 -2.30 0.76 -4.46
C TRP A 49 -1.24 -0.30 -4.22
N ASN A 50 -0.26 -0.43 -5.13
CA ASN A 50 0.87 -1.34 -4.97
C ASN A 50 1.66 -1.07 -3.69
N ILE A 51 1.89 0.21 -3.38
CA ILE A 51 2.58 0.63 -2.17
C ILE A 51 1.75 0.28 -0.94
N VAL A 52 0.44 0.53 -0.96
CA VAL A 52 -0.45 0.20 0.17
C VAL A 52 -0.45 -1.31 0.44
N VAL A 53 -0.66 -2.13 -0.60
CA VAL A 53 -0.68 -3.59 -0.49
C VAL A 53 0.66 -4.13 0.00
N SER A 54 1.78 -3.62 -0.53
CA SER A 54 3.13 -3.97 -0.09
C SER A 54 3.38 -3.59 1.37
N CYS A 55 2.95 -2.40 1.78
CA CYS A 55 3.07 -1.93 3.16
C CYS A 55 2.27 -2.81 4.14
N CYS A 56 1.05 -3.21 3.78
CA CYS A 56 0.23 -4.13 4.59
C CYS A 56 0.90 -5.50 4.76
N TYR A 57 1.51 -6.04 3.70
CA TYR A 57 2.25 -7.30 3.82
C TYR A 57 3.49 -7.16 4.69
N GLN A 58 4.29 -6.12 4.47
CA GLN A 58 5.53 -5.89 5.22
C GLN A 58 5.28 -5.53 6.69
N SER A 59 4.14 -4.92 7.03
CA SER A 59 3.73 -4.64 8.41
C SER A 59 3.22 -5.86 9.16
N GLY A 60 3.00 -6.99 8.48
CA GLY A 60 2.37 -8.17 9.05
C GLY A 60 0.83 -8.10 9.06
N ASN A 61 0.22 -7.05 8.50
CA ASN A 61 -1.23 -6.91 8.33
C ASN A 61 -1.73 -7.71 7.11
N PHE A 62 -1.46 -9.01 7.11
CA PHE A 62 -1.77 -9.91 5.99
C PHE A 62 -3.27 -9.96 5.65
N LYS A 63 -4.16 -9.57 6.57
CA LYS A 63 -5.61 -9.50 6.31
C LYS A 63 -6.02 -8.33 5.44
N GLU A 64 -5.25 -7.25 5.42
CA GLU A 64 -5.60 -6.02 4.71
C GLU A 64 -5.18 -6.05 3.24
N ALA A 65 -4.04 -6.67 2.90
CA ALA A 65 -3.58 -6.76 1.51
C ALA A 65 -4.63 -7.39 0.57
N PRO A 66 -5.25 -8.55 0.88
CA PRO A 66 -6.34 -9.10 0.06
C PRO A 66 -7.62 -8.25 0.02
N GLN A 67 -7.84 -7.37 1.01
CA GLN A 67 -8.98 -6.44 0.99
C GLN A 67 -8.72 -5.30 0.00
N TYR A 68 -7.51 -4.74 0.01
CA TYR A 68 -7.11 -3.71 -0.94
C TYR A 68 -7.08 -4.21 -2.37
N PHE A 69 -6.66 -5.46 -2.60
CA PHE A 69 -6.84 -6.15 -3.87
C PHE A 69 -8.30 -6.13 -4.35
N SER A 70 -9.23 -6.54 -3.49
CA SER A 70 -10.67 -6.56 -3.82
C SER A 70 -11.20 -5.14 -4.12
N ILE A 71 -10.69 -4.13 -3.43
CA ILE A 71 -11.03 -2.73 -3.66
C ILE A 71 -10.52 -2.27 -5.03
N MET A 72 -9.26 -2.50 -5.37
CA MET A 72 -8.69 -2.16 -6.69
C MET A 72 -9.51 -2.76 -7.83
N ARG A 73 -9.81 -4.06 -7.73
CA ARG A 73 -10.64 -4.79 -8.68
C ARG A 73 -12.01 -4.13 -8.86
N ARG A 74 -12.69 -3.84 -7.75
CA ARG A 74 -14.04 -3.23 -7.78
C ARG A 74 -14.05 -1.84 -8.42
N PHE A 75 -12.98 -1.07 -8.27
CA PHE A 75 -12.85 0.25 -8.89
C PHE A 75 -12.30 0.20 -10.32
N GLY A 76 -12.06 -0.99 -10.89
CA GLY A 76 -11.58 -1.17 -12.26
C GLY A 76 -10.12 -0.75 -12.45
N PHE A 77 -9.32 -0.72 -11.39
CA PHE A 77 -7.88 -0.54 -11.54
C PHE A 77 -7.25 -1.83 -12.10
N GLU A 78 -6.30 -1.67 -13.01
CA GLU A 78 -5.49 -2.78 -13.49
C GLU A 78 -4.65 -3.33 -12.32
N LEU A 79 -4.85 -4.62 -12.03
CA LEU A 79 -4.09 -5.35 -11.03
C LEU A 79 -2.76 -5.74 -11.66
N ASP A 80 -1.65 -5.36 -11.03
CA ASP A 80 -0.33 -5.73 -11.51
C ASP A 80 0.21 -6.96 -10.78
N SER A 81 1.34 -7.48 -11.27
CA SER A 81 1.99 -8.64 -10.68
C SER A 81 2.36 -8.43 -9.21
N VAL A 82 2.70 -7.20 -8.81
CA VAL A 82 3.03 -6.87 -7.41
C VAL A 82 1.81 -7.04 -6.52
N THR A 83 0.66 -6.51 -6.95
CA THR A 83 -0.59 -6.58 -6.20
C THR A 83 -1.05 -8.03 -6.04
N ILE A 84 -1.05 -8.80 -7.12
CA ILE A 84 -1.47 -10.22 -7.13
C ILE A 84 -0.54 -11.05 -6.23
N THR A 85 0.77 -10.98 -6.45
CA THR A 85 1.75 -11.79 -5.70
C THR A 85 1.77 -11.46 -4.21
N THR A 86 1.65 -10.18 -3.85
CA THR A 86 1.60 -9.75 -2.44
C THR A 86 0.31 -10.21 -1.76
N SER A 87 -0.82 -10.20 -2.48
CA SER A 87 -2.10 -10.65 -1.95
C SER A 87 -2.13 -12.16 -1.76
N ILE A 88 -1.63 -12.95 -2.72
CA ILE A 88 -1.44 -14.40 -2.58
C ILE A 88 -0.49 -14.72 -1.42
N SER A 89 0.64 -14.01 -1.33
CA SER A 89 1.60 -14.20 -0.23
C SER A 89 0.94 -13.96 1.13
N SER A 90 0.08 -12.94 1.22
CA SER A 90 -0.71 -12.66 2.42
C SER A 90 -1.68 -13.80 2.76
N CYS A 91 -2.37 -14.37 1.77
CA CYS A 91 -3.23 -15.54 1.95
C CYS A 91 -2.45 -16.76 2.47
N VAL A 92 -1.24 -17.01 1.95
CA VAL A 92 -0.35 -18.07 2.46
C VAL A 92 0.00 -17.83 3.94
N ARG A 93 0.33 -16.60 4.32
CA ARG A 93 0.63 -16.23 5.72
C ARG A 93 -0.57 -16.41 6.66
N LEU A 94 -1.79 -16.32 6.12
CA LEU A 94 -3.04 -16.53 6.86
C LEU A 94 -3.57 -17.97 6.80
N LEU A 95 -2.94 -18.86 6.01
CA LEU A 95 -3.45 -20.19 5.68
C LEU A 95 -4.85 -20.14 5.03
N ASP A 96 -5.17 -19.05 4.32
CA ASP A 96 -6.45 -18.85 3.64
C ASP A 96 -6.34 -19.30 2.17
N LEU A 97 -6.37 -20.62 1.96
CA LEU A 97 -6.24 -21.23 0.63
C LEU A 97 -7.40 -20.83 -0.29
N SER A 98 -8.61 -20.73 0.24
CA SER A 98 -9.80 -20.40 -0.54
C SER A 98 -9.64 -19.04 -1.22
N ARG A 99 -9.22 -18.03 -0.46
CA ARG A 99 -9.02 -16.69 -0.99
C ARG A 99 -7.78 -16.61 -1.88
N GLY A 100 -6.74 -17.37 -1.58
CA GLY A 100 -5.55 -17.46 -2.44
C GLY A 100 -5.87 -18.01 -3.84
N MET A 101 -6.74 -19.02 -3.93
CA MET A 101 -7.20 -19.58 -5.21
C MET A 101 -8.06 -18.60 -6.00
N GLU A 102 -8.98 -17.88 -5.34
CA GLU A 102 -9.81 -16.85 -5.98
C GLU A 102 -8.95 -15.76 -6.65
N ILE A 103 -7.88 -15.34 -5.97
CA ILE A 103 -6.94 -14.33 -6.48
C ILE A 103 -6.06 -14.88 -7.62
N HIS A 104 -5.73 -16.17 -7.58
CA HIS A 104 -4.89 -16.81 -8.60
C HIS A 104 -5.63 -17.05 -9.93
N GLU A 105 -6.96 -17.10 -9.91
CA GLU A 105 -7.80 -17.32 -11.11
C GLU A 105 -8.09 -16.03 -11.92
N GLU A 106 -7.58 -14.87 -11.47
CA GLU A 106 -7.62 -13.59 -12.22
C GLU A 106 -6.53 -13.48 -13.29
#